data_AF-A0AA45C2X6-F1
#
_entry.id   AF-A0AA45C2X6-F1
#
_cell.length_a   1.000
_cell.length_b   1.000
_cell.length_c   1.000
_cell.angle_alpha   90.00
_cell.angle_beta   90.00
_cell.angle_gamma   90.00
#
_symmetry.space_group_name_H-M   'P 1'
#
loop_
_entity.id
_entity.type
_entity.pdbx_description
1 polymer ?
#
loop_
_entity_poly.entity_id
_entity_poly.type
_entity_poly.pdbx_seq_one_letter_code
_entity_poly.pdbx_strand_id
1 'polypeptide(L)' 'MINEWRHTKHILPPEGILVDTISQGGMEQKLKRQGNLWFVKSGDMYVYYTPEKWRYIVGAR' A
#
# COMPACT_ATOMS: atom_id res chain seq x y z
N MET A 1 -8.78 -5.86 -14.29
CA MET A 1 -8.46 -6.94 -13.32
C MET A 1 -8.13 -6.31 -11.98
N ILE A 2 -9.14 -6.18 -11.13
CA ILE A 2 -9.01 -5.68 -9.76
C ILE A 2 -8.63 -6.91 -8.92
N ASN A 3 -7.33 -7.14 -8.67
CA ASN A 3 -6.74 -8.08 -7.67
C ASN A 3 -5.26 -8.43 -7.88
N GLU A 4 -4.58 -7.85 -8.88
CA GLU A 4 -3.18 -8.17 -9.16
C GLU A 4 -2.22 -7.43 -8.21
N TRP A 5 -1.35 -8.19 -7.53
CA TRP A 5 -0.26 -7.64 -6.73
C TRP A 5 0.85 -7.07 -7.62
N ARG A 6 1.22 -5.83 -7.37
CA ARG A 6 2.23 -5.07 -8.10
C ARG A 6 3.41 -4.78 -7.21
N HIS A 7 4.63 -5.05 -7.68
CA HIS A 7 5.84 -4.76 -6.93
C HIS A 7 6.13 -3.26 -6.87
N THR A 8 6.40 -2.74 -5.66
CA THR A 8 6.68 -1.31 -5.41
C THR A 8 7.93 -0.81 -6.15
N LYS A 9 8.91 -1.70 -6.40
CA LYS A 9 10.10 -1.42 -7.22
C LYS A 9 9.83 -1.12 -8.70
N HIS A 10 8.66 -1.52 -9.22
CA HIS A 10 8.31 -1.36 -10.64
C HIS A 10 7.24 -0.31 -10.84
N ILE A 11 6.25 -0.28 -9.94
CA ILE A 11 5.17 0.68 -9.98
C ILE A 11 4.74 0.96 -8.55
N LEU A 12 4.63 2.24 -8.20
CA LEU A 12 4.11 2.68 -6.91
C LEU A 12 2.59 2.85 -6.98
N PRO A 13 1.86 2.70 -5.86
CA PRO A 13 0.46 3.07 -5.84
C PRO A 13 0.28 4.57 -6.06
N PRO A 14 -0.90 4.99 -6.55
CA PRO A 14 -1.26 6.39 -6.62
C PRO A 14 -1.17 7.06 -5.24
N GLU A 15 -0.76 8.33 -5.22
CA GLU A 15 -0.69 9.14 -4.00
C GLU A 15 -2.08 9.29 -3.37
N GLY A 16 -2.17 9.20 -2.04
CA GLY A 16 -3.39 9.41 -1.26
C GLY A 16 -4.47 8.31 -1.37
N ILE A 17 -4.28 7.32 -2.25
CA ILE A 17 -5.22 6.21 -2.42
C ILE A 17 -4.89 5.08 -1.44
N LEU A 18 -5.91 4.59 -0.74
CA LEU A 18 -5.78 3.46 0.17
C LEU A 18 -5.69 2.16 -0.64
N VAL A 19 -4.62 1.41 -0.45
CA VAL A 19 -4.33 0.15 -1.13
C VAL A 19 -4.06 -0.97 -0.12
N ASP A 20 -4.21 -2.22 -0.53
CA ASP A 20 -3.61 -3.34 0.19
C ASP A 20 -2.11 -3.36 -0.09
N THR A 21 -1.30 -3.61 0.92
CA THR A 21 0.15 -3.77 0.82
C THR A 21 0.58 -5.05 1.50
N ILE A 22 1.69 -5.64 1.06
CA ILE A 22 2.34 -6.79 1.70
C ILE A 22 3.84 -6.54 1.83
N SER A 23 4.41 -6.78 3.00
CA SER A 23 5.86 -6.71 3.22
C SER A 23 6.55 -7.98 2.74
N GLN A 24 7.88 -7.96 2.65
CA GLN A 24 8.68 -9.15 2.32
C GLN A 24 8.44 -10.32 3.29
N GLY A 25 8.12 -10.02 4.56
CA GLY A 25 7.78 -11.04 5.58
C GLY A 25 6.35 -11.54 5.52
N GLY A 26 5.56 -11.14 4.51
CA GLY A 26 4.17 -11.56 4.34
C GLY A 26 3.15 -10.77 5.18
N MET A 27 3.56 -9.67 5.82
CA MET A 27 2.64 -8.86 6.63
C MET A 27 1.79 -7.95 5.74
N GLU A 28 0.48 -8.21 5.69
CA GLU A 28 -0.48 -7.39 4.96
C GLU A 28 -0.98 -6.20 5.78
N GLN A 29 -1.14 -5.04 5.13
CA GLN A 29 -1.66 -3.80 5.71
C GLN A 29 -2.46 -2.98 4.70
N LYS A 30 -3.27 -2.02 5.17
CA LYS A 30 -3.95 -1.04 4.31
C LYS A 30 -3.34 0.33 4.51
N LEU A 31 -2.67 0.83 3.48
CA LEU A 31 -1.88 2.05 3.57
C LEU A 31 -2.13 2.99 2.40
N LYS A 32 -1.88 4.28 2.63
CA LYS A 32 -1.81 5.33 1.61
C LYS A 32 -0.35 5.73 1.44
N ARG A 33 0.09 5.91 0.20
CA ARG A 33 1.38 6.54 -0.09
C ARG A 33 1.19 8.07 -0.13
N GLN A 34 2.10 8.81 0.50
CA GLN A 34 2.26 10.26 0.33
C GLN A 34 3.75 10.58 0.26
N GLY A 35 4.26 10.80 -0.96
CA GLY A 35 5.70 10.89 -1.18
C GLY A 35 6.39 9.57 -0.82
N ASN A 36 7.50 9.61 -0.06
CA ASN A 36 8.21 8.38 0.31
C ASN A 36 7.67 7.72 1.59
N LEU A 37 6.52 8.17 2.10
CA LEU A 37 5.98 7.74 3.38
C LEU A 37 4.66 6.98 3.19
N TRP A 38 4.37 6.11 4.16
CA TRP A 38 3.18 5.28 4.20
C TRP A 38 2.36 5.57 5.44
N PHE A 39 1.06 5.75 5.24
CA PHE A 39 0.12 6.17 6.28
C PHE A 39 -1.02 5.18 6.39
N VAL A 40 -1.42 4.83 7.60
CA VAL A 40 -2.65 4.05 7.84
C VAL A 40 -3.89 4.89 7.54
N LYS A 41 -5.07 4.25 7.49
CA LYS A 41 -6.33 4.96 7.21
C LYS A 41 -6.61 6.13 8.17
N SER A 42 -6.17 6.04 9.44
CA SER A 42 -6.32 7.12 10.43
C SER A 42 -5.45 8.35 10.16
N GLY A 43 -4.45 8.23 9.28
CA GLY A 43 -3.50 9.31 8.98
C GLY A 43 -2.19 9.22 9.76
N ASP A 44 -2.06 8.28 10.69
CA ASP A 44 -0.80 8.05 11.39
C ASP A 44 0.24 7.41 10.44
N MET A 45 1.49 7.84 10.58
CA MET A 45 2.60 7.34 9.78
C MET A 45 3.06 5.97 10.29
N TYR A 46 3.17 4.99 9.38
CA TYR A 46 3.73 3.67 9.71
C TYR A 46 5.22 3.63 9.36
N VAL A 47 6.07 4.06 10.30
CA VAL A 47 7.50 4.32 10.06
C VAL A 47 8.31 3.06 9.71
N TYR A 48 8.02 1.93 10.35
CA TYR A 48 8.81 0.69 10.22
C TYR A 48 8.25 -0.31 9.21
N TYR A 49 7.45 0.17 8.26
CA TYR A 49 6.83 -0.69 7.26
C TYR A 49 7.17 -0.21 5.86
N THR A 50 7.90 -1.04 5.12
CA THR A 50 8.15 -0.85 3.70
C THR A 50 7.50 -1.99 2.93
N PRO A 51 6.46 -1.74 2.13
CA PRO A 51 5.80 -2.77 1.37
C PRO A 51 6.62 -3.24 0.16
N GLU A 52 6.61 -4.55 -0.07
CA GLU A 52 7.19 -5.16 -1.26
C GLU A 52 6.21 -5.10 -2.44
N LYS A 53 4.92 -5.33 -2.17
CA LYS A 53 3.87 -5.30 -3.20
C LYS A 53 2.63 -4.57 -2.70
N TRP A 54 1.82 -4.13 -3.64
CA TRP A 54 0.54 -3.48 -3.39
C TRP A 54 -0.53 -3.89 -4.41
N ARG A 55 -1.81 -3.73 -4.07
CA ARG A 55 -2.93 -3.86 -5.02
C ARG A 55 -4.08 -2.93 -4.64
N TYR A 56 -4.95 -2.63 -5.60
CA TYR A 56 -6.19 -1.91 -5.29
C TYR A 56 -7.09 -2.72 -4.37
N ILE A 57 -7.72 -2.04 -3.41
CA ILE A 57 -8.76 -2.63 -2.57
C ILE A 57 -10.02 -2.80 -3.42
N VAL A 58 -10.53 -4.02 -3.52
CA VAL A 58 -11.82 -4.29 -4.17
C VAL A 58 -12.94 -3.76 -3.28
N GLY A 59 -13.77 -2.87 -3.80
CA GLY A 59 -14.96 -2.38 -3.09
C GLY A 59 -14.79 -1.09 -2.28
N ALA A 60 -13.69 -0.35 -2.45
CA ALA A 60 -13.64 1.04 -1.99
C ALA A 60 -14.49 1.90 -2.94
N ARG A 61 -15.79 1.94 -2.66
CA ARG A 61 -16.76 2.85 -3.27
C ARG A 61 -16.86 4.14 -2.45
#